data_AF-A0A349JHR4-F1
#
_entry.id   AF-A0A349JHR4-F1
#
_cell.length_a   1.000
_cell.length_b   1.000
_cell.length_c   1.000
_cell.angle_alpha   90.00
_cell.angle_beta   90.00
_cell.angle_gamma   90.00
#
_symmetry.space_group_name_H-M   'P 1'
#
loop_
_entity.id
_entity.type
_entity.pdbx_description
1 polymer ?
#
loop_
_entity_poly.entity_id
_entity_poly.type
_entity_poly.pdbx_seq_one_letter_code
_entity_poly.pdbx_strand_id
1 'polypeptide(L)' 'MTSRNLMVDDQGLMNNFAIEPTMYVDANVSTGFTKYAEKVNGRFAMIGFVSLIATEILSGQSFISFLKDILG' A
#
# COMPACT_ATOMS: atom_id res chain seq x y z
N MET A 1 -8.62 43.80 4.23
CA MET A 1 -7.43 42.94 3.99
C MET A 1 -7.21 42.13 5.25
N THR A 2 -7.74 40.91 5.33
CA THR A 2 -7.71 40.08 6.57
C THR A 2 -6.60 39.06 6.42
N SER A 3 -5.49 39.25 7.16
CA SER A 3 -4.35 38.33 7.17
C SER A 3 -4.75 37.03 7.88
N ARG A 4 -4.62 35.91 7.18
CA ARG A 4 -5.28 34.62 7.43
C ARG A 4 -4.71 33.76 8.56
N ASN A 5 -3.98 34.31 9.54
CA ASN A 5 -3.23 33.51 10.51
C ASN A 5 -3.11 34.11 11.92
N LEU A 6 -3.86 35.17 12.23
CA LEU A 6 -3.73 35.91 13.48
C LEU A 6 -5.07 35.86 14.23
N MET A 7 -5.13 35.11 15.32
CA MET A 7 -6.25 35.19 16.27
C MET A 7 -5.88 36.18 17.38
N VAL A 8 -6.77 37.12 17.68
CA VAL A 8 -6.65 38.03 18.83
C VAL A 8 -7.20 37.29 20.04
N ASP A 9 -6.39 37.09 21.07
CA ASP A 9 -6.86 36.49 22.33
C ASP A 9 -7.66 37.49 23.17
N ASP A 10 -8.33 37.02 24.22
CA ASP A 10 -9.11 37.87 25.13
C ASP A 10 -8.26 38.89 25.91
N GLN A 11 -6.93 38.79 25.81
CA GLN A 11 -5.96 39.72 26.39
C GLN A 11 -5.49 40.77 25.37
N GLY A 12 -6.02 40.75 24.14
CA GLY A 12 -5.68 41.69 23.08
C GLY A 12 -4.33 41.43 22.41
N LEU A 13 -3.70 40.28 22.69
CA LEU A 13 -2.45 39.86 22.07
C LEU A 13 -2.75 39.09 20.77
N MET A 14 -1.91 39.32 19.76
CA MET A 14 -2.04 38.69 18.45
C MET A 14 -1.16 37.44 18.39
N ASN A 15 -1.78 36.26 18.35
CA ASN A 15 -1.05 35.00 18.24
C ASN A 15 -0.99 34.54 16.78
N ASN A 16 0.23 34.34 16.27
CA ASN A 16 0.47 33.75 14.96
C ASN A 16 0.68 32.24 15.09
N PHE A 17 -0.34 31.46 14.77
CA PHE A 17 -0.22 30.00 14.78
C PHE A 17 0.45 29.52 13.50
N ALA A 18 1.49 28.71 13.64
CA ALA A 18 2.09 28.00 12.52
C ALA A 18 1.06 26.99 11.98
N ILE A 19 0.68 27.16 10.70
CA ILE A 19 -0.09 26.13 10.00
C ILE A 19 0.88 25.04 9.60
N GLU A 20 0.61 23.81 10.01
CA GLU A 20 1.44 22.67 9.64
C GLU A 20 1.39 22.47 8.12
N PRO A 21 2.56 22.41 7.44
CA PRO A 21 2.59 22.06 6.04
C PRO A 21 2.09 20.62 5.88
N THR A 22 1.10 20.44 5.01
CA THR A 22 0.62 19.10 4.66
C THR A 22 1.74 18.30 3.99
N MET A 23 2.02 17.08 4.45
CA MET A 23 3.02 16.24 3.80
C MET A 23 2.56 15.89 2.37
N TYR A 24 3.31 16.34 1.37
CA TYR A 24 3.08 15.92 -0.01
C TYR A 24 3.86 14.62 -0.26
N VAL A 25 3.14 13.49 -0.26
CA VAL A 25 3.73 12.22 -0.70
C VAL A 25 3.79 12.26 -2.22
N ASP A 26 4.98 12.50 -2.75
CA ASP A 26 5.21 12.45 -4.19
C ASP A 26 5.09 10.99 -4.66
N ALA A 27 3.96 10.66 -5.30
CA ALA A 27 3.62 9.29 -5.68
C ALA A 27 4.42 8.78 -6.89
N ASN A 28 5.26 9.63 -7.51
CA ASN A 28 5.82 9.37 -8.83
C ASN A 28 7.33 9.06 -8.85
N VAL A 29 8.06 9.24 -7.75
CA VAL A 29 9.49 8.87 -7.70
C VAL A 29 9.63 7.48 -7.08
N SER A 30 9.42 6.43 -7.86
CA SER A 30 9.82 5.08 -7.43
C SER A 30 10.19 4.19 -8.61
N THR A 31 11.49 4.07 -8.83
CA THR A 31 12.06 3.00 -9.65
C THR A 31 11.69 1.64 -9.04
N GLY A 32 11.01 0.79 -9.82
CA GLY A 32 10.89 -0.66 -9.60
C GLY A 32 9.75 -1.14 -8.70
N PHE A 33 9.51 -0.51 -7.54
CA PHE A 33 8.51 -0.97 -6.57
C PHE A 33 7.47 0.12 -6.27
N THR A 34 6.54 0.31 -7.21
CA THR A 34 5.42 1.23 -7.00
C THR A 34 4.34 0.56 -6.14
N LYS A 35 3.58 1.35 -5.36
CA LYS A 35 2.40 0.85 -4.62
C LYS A 35 1.37 0.15 -5.53
N TYR A 36 1.35 0.50 -6.82
CA TYR A 36 0.49 -0.17 -7.79
C TYR A 36 1.00 -1.58 -8.10
N ALA A 37 2.30 -1.72 -8.41
CA ALA A 37 2.94 -3.01 -8.67
C ALA A 37 2.80 -3.96 -7.48
N GLU A 38 3.00 -3.48 -6.25
CA GLU A 38 2.82 -4.29 -5.03
C GLU A 38 1.40 -4.82 -4.89
N LYS A 39 0.38 -3.98 -5.10
CA LYS A 39 -1.03 -4.41 -5.02
C LYS A 39 -1.39 -5.42 -6.10
N VAL A 40 -0.88 -5.22 -7.32
CA VAL A 40 -1.14 -6.11 -8.45
C VAL A 40 -0.47 -7.47 -8.22
N ASN A 41 0.81 -7.48 -7.85
CA ASN A 41 1.54 -8.71 -7.51
C ASN A 41 0.90 -9.44 -6.33
N GLY A 42 0.46 -8.71 -5.30
CA GLY A 42 -0.25 -9.28 -4.16
C GLY A 42 -1.56 -9.97 -4.54
N ARG A 43 -2.36 -9.39 -5.44
CA ARG A 43 -3.61 -10.01 -5.94
C ARG A 43 -3.33 -11.28 -6.72
N PHE A 44 -2.33 -11.27 -7.60
CA PHE A 44 -1.93 -12.45 -8.33
C PHE A 44 -1.46 -13.57 -7.39
N ALA A 45 -0.69 -13.24 -6.35
CA ALA A 45 -0.27 -14.21 -5.36
C ALA A 45 -1.47 -14.83 -4.60
N MET A 46 -2.45 -14.02 -4.19
CA MET A 46 -3.66 -14.53 -3.52
C MET A 46 -4.46 -15.49 -4.42
N ILE A 47 -4.65 -15.13 -5.69
CA ILE A 47 -5.33 -16.00 -6.66
C ILE A 47 -4.54 -17.29 -6.89
N GLY A 48 -3.22 -17.18 -7.07
CA GLY A 48 -2.34 -18.34 -7.24
C GLY A 48 -2.43 -19.30 -6.05
N PHE A 49 -2.40 -18.78 -4.83
CA PHE A 49 -2.51 -19.58 -3.62
C PHE A 49 -3.86 -20.31 -3.51
N VAL A 50 -4.96 -19.61 -3.75
CA VAL A 50 -6.31 -20.24 -3.74
C VAL A 50 -6.43 -21.29 -4.84
N SER A 51 -5.88 -21.03 -6.04
CA SER A 51 -5.88 -21.99 -7.14
C SER A 51 -5.06 -23.25 -6.82
N LEU A 52 -3.94 -23.11 -6.10
CA LEU A 52 -3.14 -24.24 -5.65
C LEU A 52 -3.90 -25.11 -4.65
N ILE A 53 -4.56 -24.50 -3.66
CA ILE A 53 -5.40 -25.23 -2.70
C ILE A 53 -6.53 -25.97 -3.42
N ALA A 54 -7.23 -25.30 -4.33
CA ALA A 54 -8.31 -25.91 -5.09
C ALA A 54 -7.81 -27.11 -5.93
N THR A 55 -6.64 -26.96 -6.56
CA THR A 55 -6.02 -28.02 -7.36
C THR A 55 -5.61 -29.21 -6.49
N GLU A 56 -5.06 -28.97 -5.29
CA GLU A 56 -4.68 -30.03 -4.36
C GLU A 56 -5.88 -30.85 -3.90
N ILE A 57 -7.01 -30.20 -3.61
CA ILE A 57 -8.27 -30.88 -3.24
C ILE A 57 -8.81 -31.72 -4.41
N LEU A 58 -8.78 -31.20 -5.63
CA LEU A 58 -9.31 -31.89 -6.80
C LEU A 58 -8.43 -33.05 -7.28
N SER A 59 -7.10 -32.86 -7.25
CA SER A 59 -6.15 -33.83 -7.78
C SER A 59 -5.73 -34.87 -6.74
N GLY A 60 -5.93 -34.63 -5.44
CA GLY A 60 -5.50 -35.52 -4.35
C GLY A 60 -3.97 -35.69 -4.24
N GLN A 61 -3.20 -34.95 -5.04
CA GLN A 61 -1.75 -34.92 -5.05
C GLN A 61 -1.29 -33.49 -4.72
N SER A 62 -0.39 -33.36 -3.76
CA SER A 62 0.17 -32.06 -3.40
C SER A 62 1.00 -31.51 -4.57
N PHE A 63 0.99 -30.18 -4.75
CA PHE A 63 1.78 -29.48 -5.76
C PHE A 63 3.28 -29.87 -5.74
N ILE A 64 3.81 -30.16 -4.55
CA ILE A 64 5.20 -30.62 -4.36
C ILE A 64 5.45 -31.97 -5.04
N SER A 65 4.45 -32.86 -5.09
CA SER A 65 4.55 -34.14 -5.81
C SER A 65 4.65 -33.89 -7.31
N PHE A 66 3.74 -33.08 -7.86
CA PHE A 66 3.77 -32.69 -9.27
C PHE A 66 5.09 -32.02 -9.68
N LEU A 67 5.62 -31.12 -8.83
CA LEU A 67 6.90 -30.47 -9.10
C LEU A 67 8.06 -31.47 -9.08
N LYS A 68 8.05 -32.46 -8.17
CA LYS A 68 9.03 -33.55 -8.15
C LYS A 68 8.95 -34.42 -9.39
N ASP A 69 7.74 -34.69 -9.90
CA ASP A 69 7.53 -35.51 -11.10
C ASP A 69 8.02 -34.82 -12.39
N ILE A 70 8.13 -33.49 -12.38
CA ILE A 70 8.64 -32.69 -13.51
C ILE A 70 10.14 -32.42 -13.44
N LEU A 71 10.70 -32.36 -12.23
CA LEU A 71 12.08 -31.95 -11.99
C LEU A 71 13.02 -33.12 -11.66
N GLY A 72 12.47 -34.30 -11.39
CA GLY A 72 13.17 -35.60 -11.30
C GLY A 72 13.02 -36.42 -12.57
#